data_AF-A0A8H3YTS7-F1
#
_entry.id   AF-A0A8H3YTS7-F1
#
_cell.length_a   1.000
_cell.length_b   1.000
_cell.length_c   1.000
_cell.angle_alpha   90.00
_cell.angle_beta   90.00
_cell.angle_gamma   90.00
#
_symmetry.space_group_name_H-M   'P 1'
#
loop_
_entity.id
_entity.type
_entity.pdbx_description
1 polymer ?
#
loop_
_entity_poly.entity_id
_entity_poly.type
_entity_poly.pdbx_seq_one_letter_code
_entity_poly.pdbx_strand_id
1 'polypeptide(L)'
;MSHYNPPTYTSSRPPPSHIRTASSSTNASPALLSRINEKKAELASLKELQTLSKALADQMEQLEEKLGTLSDGTEAVAAVLSNWHNVLRAISMASSALPKPKEGEEEVETPMPQTLVRIPTHQAGLLNQGTDETPGGGPD
;
A
#
# COMPACT_ATOMS: atom_id res chain seq x y z
N MET A 1 32.18 -20.33 -29.41
CA MET A 1 31.72 -18.93 -29.60
C MET A 1 30.49 -18.95 -30.49
N SER A 2 29.31 -18.65 -29.94
CA SER A 2 28.08 -18.52 -30.73
C SER A 2 27.98 -17.11 -31.30
N HIS A 3 27.85 -17.00 -32.63
CA HIS A 3 27.71 -15.73 -33.33
C HIS A 3 26.26 -15.22 -33.21
N TYR A 4 26.13 -14.00 -32.68
CA TYR A 4 24.90 -13.22 -32.65
C TYR A 4 24.66 -12.64 -34.05
N ASN A 5 23.45 -12.81 -34.60
CA ASN A 5 23.04 -12.18 -35.86
C ASN A 5 21.99 -11.10 -35.56
N PRO A 6 22.22 -9.81 -35.87
CA PRO A 6 21.25 -8.76 -35.57
C PRO A 6 20.12 -8.71 -36.61
N PRO A 7 18.88 -8.32 -36.23
CA PRO A 7 17.80 -8.10 -37.17
C PRO A 7 18.03 -6.80 -37.95
N THR A 8 18.04 -6.89 -39.27
CA THR A 8 18.05 -5.71 -40.16
C THR A 8 16.68 -5.04 -40.14
N TYR A 9 16.58 -3.86 -39.54
CA TYR A 9 15.45 -2.95 -39.76
C TYR A 9 15.52 -2.41 -41.19
N THR A 10 14.70 -2.97 -42.09
CA THR A 10 14.50 -2.40 -43.42
C THR A 10 13.46 -1.28 -43.32
N SER A 11 13.95 -0.03 -43.37
CA SER A 11 13.11 1.16 -43.45
C SER A 11 12.53 1.27 -44.86
N SER A 12 11.28 0.83 -45.04
CA SER A 12 10.54 1.05 -46.28
C SER A 12 9.94 2.46 -46.27
N ARG A 13 10.72 3.44 -46.74
CA ARG A 13 10.22 4.78 -47.06
C ARG A 13 10.24 4.95 -48.59
N PRO A 14 9.09 4.92 -49.29
CA PRO A 14 9.03 5.28 -50.70
C PRO A 14 9.18 6.81 -50.88
N PRO A 15 9.69 7.28 -52.04
CA PRO A 15 9.94 8.70 -52.29
C PRO A 15 8.64 9.51 -52.42
N PRO A 16 8.68 10.84 -52.23
CA PRO A 16 7.51 11.69 -52.39
C PRO A 16 7.15 11.83 -53.87
N SER A 17 5.98 11.33 -54.28
CA SER A 17 5.40 11.58 -55.59
C SER A 17 4.48 12.81 -55.53
N HIS A 18 5.01 13.95 -55.98
CA HIS A 18 4.18 15.12 -56.30
C HIS A 18 3.49 14.90 -57.65
N ILE A 19 2.28 14.35 -57.64
CA ILE A 19 1.34 14.47 -58.77
C ILE A 19 -0.02 14.87 -58.22
N ARG A 20 -0.36 16.14 -58.41
CA ARG A 20 -1.74 16.63 -58.40
C ARG A 20 -2.43 16.04 -59.63
N THR A 21 -3.41 15.17 -59.43
CA THR A 21 -4.46 14.91 -60.43
C THR A 21 -5.81 14.86 -59.73
N ALA A 22 -6.75 15.58 -60.34
CA ALA A 22 -8.07 15.92 -59.84
C ALA A 22 -9.05 14.74 -59.79
N SER A 23 -10.00 14.87 -58.84
CA SER A 23 -11.40 14.39 -58.87
C SER A 23 -11.74 13.11 -59.65
N SER A 24 -11.92 12.01 -58.91
CA SER A 24 -12.88 10.96 -59.27
C SER A 24 -13.31 10.19 -58.01
N SER A 25 -14.46 10.56 -57.48
CA SER A 25 -15.29 9.70 -56.65
C SER A 25 -15.80 8.54 -57.51
N THR A 26 -15.45 7.29 -57.16
CA THR A 26 -16.39 6.15 -56.99
C THR A 26 -15.76 4.75 -57.09
N ASN A 27 -14.51 4.58 -57.51
CA ASN A 27 -13.89 3.24 -57.55
C ASN A 27 -12.61 3.20 -56.73
N ALA A 28 -12.74 2.82 -55.44
CA ALA A 28 -11.58 2.56 -54.58
C ALA A 28 -10.70 1.49 -55.23
N SER A 29 -9.46 1.84 -55.57
CA SER A 29 -8.51 0.92 -56.20
C SER A 29 -8.31 -0.30 -55.29
N PRO A 30 -8.20 -1.54 -55.83
CA PRO A 30 -8.04 -2.75 -55.03
C PRO A 30 -6.85 -2.70 -54.05
N ALA A 31 -5.80 -1.95 -54.38
CA ALA A 31 -4.67 -1.68 -53.50
C ALA A 31 -5.05 -0.83 -52.25
N LEU A 32 -5.97 0.13 -52.38
CA LEU A 32 -6.46 0.93 -51.25
C LEU A 32 -7.33 0.10 -50.32
N LEU A 33 -8.15 -0.80 -50.86
CA LEU A 33 -8.96 -1.73 -50.07
C LEU A 33 -8.09 -2.71 -49.27
N SER A 34 -7.02 -3.24 -49.88
CA SER A 34 -6.03 -4.07 -49.18
C SER A 34 -5.38 -3.31 -48.02
N ARG A 35 -4.94 -2.06 -48.25
CA ARG A 35 -4.35 -1.22 -47.20
C ARG A 35 -5.31 -0.87 -46.07
N ILE A 36 -6.59 -0.66 -46.39
CA ILE A 36 -7.63 -0.44 -45.36
C ILE A 36 -7.79 -1.68 -44.48
N ASN A 37 -7.78 -2.88 -45.07
CA ASN A 37 -7.89 -4.12 -44.30
C ASN A 37 -6.66 -4.35 -43.40
N GLU A 38 -5.47 -4.09 -43.92
CA GLU A 38 -4.23 -4.14 -43.12
C GLU A 38 -4.30 -3.17 -41.92
N LYS A 39 -4.70 -1.91 -42.16
CA LYS A 39 -4.85 -0.92 -41.09
C LYS A 39 -5.94 -1.28 -40.08
N LYS A 40 -7.03 -1.92 -40.50
CA LYS A 40 -8.05 -2.44 -39.58
C LYS A 40 -7.49 -3.56 -38.68
N ALA A 41 -6.68 -4.45 -39.24
CA ALA A 41 -6.02 -5.50 -38.47
C ALA A 41 -5.01 -4.93 -37.45
N GLU A 42 -4.18 -3.96 -37.87
CA GLU A 42 -3.27 -3.25 -36.97
C GLU A 42 -4.05 -2.57 -35.83
N LEU A 43 -5.15 -1.88 -36.14
CA LEU A 43 -5.96 -1.19 -35.14
C LEU A 43 -6.58 -2.18 -34.15
N ALA A 44 -7.06 -3.34 -34.61
CA ALA A 44 -7.57 -4.39 -33.73
C ALA A 44 -6.49 -4.87 -32.75
N SER A 45 -5.26 -5.11 -33.24
CA SER A 45 -4.12 -5.47 -32.39
C SER A 45 -3.78 -4.37 -31.37
N LEU A 46 -3.80 -3.09 -31.78
CA LEU A 46 -3.55 -1.98 -30.86
C LEU A 46 -4.61 -1.86 -29.76
N LYS A 47 -5.88 -2.14 -30.07
CA LYS A 47 -6.96 -2.16 -29.07
C LYS A 47 -6.81 -3.30 -28.07
N GLU A 48 -6.35 -4.46 -28.54
CA GLU A 48 -6.01 -5.58 -27.66
C GLU A 48 -4.88 -5.20 -26.71
N LEU A 49 -3.78 -4.63 -27.23
CA LEU A 49 -2.68 -4.13 -26.41
C LEU A 49 -3.12 -3.07 -25.41
N GLN A 50 -3.99 -2.13 -25.81
CA GLN A 50 -4.58 -1.15 -24.90
C GLN A 50 -5.35 -1.82 -23.77
N THR A 51 -6.17 -2.83 -24.10
CA THR A 51 -6.98 -3.56 -23.12
C THR A 51 -6.09 -4.32 -22.14
N LEU A 52 -5.05 -4.99 -22.64
CA LEU A 52 -4.07 -5.67 -21.80
C LEU A 52 -3.29 -4.70 -20.91
N SER A 53 -2.87 -3.54 -21.45
CA SER A 53 -2.20 -2.50 -20.66
C SER A 53 -3.10 -1.93 -19.57
N LYS A 54 -4.41 -1.80 -19.84
CA LYS A 54 -5.37 -1.38 -18.82
C LYS A 54 -5.52 -2.44 -17.73
N ALA A 55 -5.70 -3.71 -18.10
CA ALA A 55 -5.78 -4.80 -17.15
C ALA A 55 -4.52 -4.91 -16.27
N LEU A 56 -3.34 -4.68 -16.85
CA LEU A 56 -2.09 -4.64 -16.09
C LEU A 56 -2.07 -3.48 -15.08
N ALA A 57 -2.56 -2.29 -15.47
CA ALA A 57 -2.66 -1.16 -14.55
C ALA A 57 -3.60 -1.47 -13.38
N ASP A 58 -4.76 -2.07 -13.66
CA ASP A 58 -5.71 -2.52 -12.63
C ASP A 58 -5.06 -3.55 -11.67
N GLN A 59 -4.19 -4.43 -12.19
CA GLN A 59 -3.43 -5.37 -11.35
C GLN A 59 -2.37 -4.69 -10.49
N MET A 60 -1.74 -3.62 -10.98
CA MET A 60 -0.77 -2.84 -10.19
C MET A 60 -1.45 -2.10 -9.04
N GLU A 61 -2.66 -1.57 -9.25
CA GLU A 61 -3.47 -0.95 -8.18
C GLU A 61 -3.87 -1.98 -7.11
N GLN A 62 -4.33 -3.16 -7.51
CA GLN A 62 -4.62 -4.24 -6.55
C GLN A 62 -3.38 -4.72 -5.79
N LEU A 63 -2.21 -4.72 -6.43
CA LEU A 63 -0.97 -5.07 -5.77
C LEU A 63 -0.58 -4.02 -4.73
N GLU A 64 -0.76 -2.74 -5.04
CA GLU A 64 -0.53 -1.62 -4.11
C GLU A 64 -1.40 -1.75 -2.85
N GLU A 65 -2.70 -2.02 -3.00
CA GLU A 65 -3.62 -2.21 -1.87
C GLU A 65 -3.16 -3.37 -0.96
N LYS A 66 -2.73 -4.49 -1.57
CA LYS A 66 -2.21 -5.65 -0.83
C LYS A 66 -0.90 -5.34 -0.12
N LEU A 67 -0.01 -4.55 -0.73
CA LEU A 67 1.22 -4.09 -0.09
C LEU A 67 0.93 -3.14 1.07
N GLY A 68 -0.07 -2.26 0.95
CA GLY A 68 -0.56 -1.43 2.05
C GLY A 68 -1.04 -2.28 3.22
N THR A 69 -1.92 -3.24 2.97
CA THR A 69 -2.44 -4.16 4.00
C THR A 69 -1.31 -4.94 4.69
N LEU A 70 -0.30 -5.39 3.94
CA LEU A 70 0.86 -6.08 4.48
C LEU A 70 1.69 -5.16 5.37
N SER A 71 1.94 -3.93 4.92
CA SER A 71 2.65 -2.90 5.68
C SER A 71 1.96 -2.64 7.01
N ASP A 72 0.66 -2.39 7.00
CA ASP A 72 -0.15 -2.12 8.19
C ASP A 72 -0.11 -3.31 9.17
N GLY A 73 -0.19 -4.53 8.63
CA GLY A 73 -0.02 -5.76 9.40
C GLY A 73 1.35 -5.86 10.07
N THR A 74 2.43 -5.47 9.37
CA THR A 74 3.78 -5.48 9.97
C THR A 74 3.95 -4.41 11.05
N GLU A 75 3.31 -3.24 10.91
CA GLU A 75 3.29 -2.21 11.94
C GLU A 75 2.55 -2.68 13.20
N ALA A 76 1.40 -3.33 13.02
CA ALA A 76 0.65 -3.92 14.14
C ALA A 76 1.48 -4.98 14.89
N VAL A 77 2.20 -5.84 14.17
CA VAL A 77 3.11 -6.82 14.80
C VAL A 77 4.26 -6.13 15.53
N ALA A 78 4.85 -5.08 14.95
CA ALA A 78 5.91 -4.30 15.61
C ALA A 78 5.40 -3.64 16.92
N ALA A 79 4.18 -3.11 16.92
CA ALA A 79 3.55 -2.54 18.12
C ALA A 79 3.35 -3.59 19.21
N VAL A 80 2.87 -4.79 18.85
CA VAL A 80 2.74 -5.92 19.78
C VAL A 80 4.11 -6.30 20.34
N LEU A 81 5.12 -6.52 19.50
CA LEU A 81 6.47 -6.86 19.96
C LEU A 81 7.07 -5.81 20.91
N SER A 82 6.86 -4.52 20.62
CA SER A 82 7.26 -3.41 21.51
C SER A 82 6.53 -3.47 22.85
N ASN A 83 5.23 -3.77 22.85
CA ASN A 83 4.48 -3.99 24.08
C ASN A 83 5.04 -5.18 24.90
N TRP A 84 5.25 -6.33 24.27
CA TRP A 84 5.82 -7.51 24.94
C TRP A 84 7.23 -7.27 25.47
N HIS A 85 8.06 -6.48 24.76
CA HIS A 85 9.37 -6.07 25.26
C HIS A 85 9.26 -5.33 26.60
N ASN A 86 8.30 -4.39 26.72
CA ASN A 86 8.05 -3.66 27.95
C ASN A 86 7.56 -4.57 29.09
N VAL A 87 6.65 -5.50 28.79
CA VAL A 87 6.13 -6.48 29.76
C VAL A 87 7.23 -7.38 30.28
N LEU A 88 8.02 -7.99 29.39
CA LEU A 88 9.12 -8.88 29.77
C LEU A 88 10.20 -8.16 30.57
N ARG A 89 10.51 -6.90 30.22
CA ARG A 89 11.42 -6.06 31.00
C ARG A 89 10.89 -5.77 32.40
N ALA A 90 9.61 -5.42 32.54
CA ALA A 90 8.98 -5.18 33.82
C ALA A 90 9.03 -6.44 34.70
N ILE A 91 8.72 -7.61 34.12
CA ILE A 91 8.82 -8.90 34.82
C ILE A 91 10.27 -9.19 35.23
N SER A 92 11.25 -8.97 34.37
CA SER A 92 12.66 -9.20 34.70
C SER A 92 13.18 -8.28 35.81
N MET A 93 12.79 -7.01 35.80
CA MET A 93 13.12 -6.07 36.87
C MET A 93 12.44 -6.45 38.19
N ALA A 94 11.18 -6.91 38.14
CA ALA A 94 10.48 -7.39 39.32
C ALA A 94 11.08 -8.71 39.85
N SER A 95 11.38 -9.68 38.97
CA SER A 95 11.88 -11.00 39.36
C SER A 95 13.30 -10.95 39.93
N SER A 96 14.14 -10.04 39.46
CA SER A 96 15.48 -9.80 40.01
C SER A 96 15.48 -9.01 41.32
N ALA A 97 14.40 -8.26 41.60
CA ALA A 97 14.20 -7.53 42.85
C ALA A 97 13.62 -8.39 43.99
N LEU A 98 13.25 -9.65 43.74
CA LEU A 98 12.84 -10.57 44.81
C LEU A 98 14.06 -10.92 45.69
N PRO A 99 14.07 -10.54 46.98
CA PRO A 99 15.16 -10.91 47.87
C PRO A 99 15.21 -12.44 47.99
N LYS A 100 16.41 -13.01 47.77
CA LYS A 100 16.64 -14.43 48.07
C LYS A 100 16.39 -14.64 49.57
N PRO A 101 15.64 -15.67 49.99
CA PRO A 101 15.49 -15.98 51.41
C PRO A 101 16.88 -16.30 51.96
N LYS A 102 17.49 -15.36 52.70
CA LYS A 102 18.64 -15.65 53.54
C LYS A 102 18.08 -16.06 54.89
N GLU A 103 18.32 -17.31 55.27
CA GLU A 103 18.09 -17.77 56.63
C GLU A 103 18.95 -16.90 57.57
N GLY A 104 18.32 -15.97 58.30
CA GLY A 104 18.89 -15.42 59.54
C GLY A 104 19.42 -13.99 59.55
N GLU A 105 18.98 -13.05 58.71
CA GLU A 105 19.36 -11.63 58.85
C GLU A 105 18.15 -10.69 58.90
N GLU A 106 18.26 -9.70 59.79
CA GLU A 106 17.25 -8.76 60.29
C GLU A 106 16.43 -8.04 59.20
N GLU A 107 15.13 -7.83 59.48
CA GLU A 107 14.19 -7.06 58.65
C GLU A 107 14.67 -5.61 58.48
N VAL A 108 15.46 -5.35 57.44
CA VAL A 108 15.67 -3.99 56.94
C VAL A 108 14.38 -3.59 56.23
N GLU A 109 13.59 -2.71 56.86
CA GLU A 109 12.36 -2.13 56.31
C GLU A 109 12.69 -1.36 55.03
N THR A 110 12.57 -2.04 53.89
CA THR A 110 12.77 -1.42 52.58
C THR A 110 11.56 -0.54 52.27
N PRO A 111 11.73 0.77 52.02
CA PRO A 111 10.59 1.65 51.77
C PRO A 111 9.86 1.19 50.51
N MET A 112 8.53 0.99 50.62
CA MET A 112 7.75 0.53 49.49
C MET A 112 7.82 1.54 48.32
N PRO A 113 8.07 1.07 47.09
CA PRO A 113 8.09 1.95 45.93
C PRO A 113 6.70 2.54 45.67
N GLN A 114 6.65 3.79 45.20
CA GLN A 114 5.41 4.46 44.80
C GLN A 114 4.82 3.83 43.52
N THR A 115 3.49 3.69 43.47
CA THR A 115 2.75 3.02 42.39
C THR A 115 2.38 3.97 41.24
N LEU A 116 3.36 4.67 40.67
CA LEU A 116 3.10 5.57 39.53
C LEU A 116 3.08 4.80 38.21
N VAL A 117 1.95 4.83 37.51
CA VAL A 117 1.76 4.19 36.19
C VAL A 117 1.44 5.24 35.12
N ARG A 118 1.93 5.02 33.89
CA ARG A 118 1.61 5.88 32.75
C ARG A 118 0.34 5.38 32.08
N ILE A 119 -0.73 6.19 32.09
CA ILE A 119 -1.97 5.92 31.37
C ILE A 119 -2.05 6.89 30.18
N PRO A 120 -2.29 6.40 28.94
CA PRO A 120 -2.48 7.27 27.79
C PRO A 120 -3.65 8.23 28.00
N THR A 121 -3.40 9.55 27.91
CA THR A 121 -4.41 10.59 28.18
C THR A 121 -5.42 10.78 27.06
N HIS A 122 -5.15 10.28 25.85
CA HIS A 122 -6.04 10.41 24.68
C HIS A 122 -7.41 9.71 24.87
N GLN A 123 -7.48 8.62 25.64
CA GLN A 123 -8.73 7.90 25.91
C GLN A 123 -9.49 8.46 27.13
N ALA A 124 -8.81 9.18 28.02
CA ALA A 124 -9.40 9.76 29.22
C ALA A 124 -10.33 10.96 28.92
N GLY A 125 -10.09 11.70 27.83
CA GLY A 125 -10.92 12.84 27.43
C GLY A 125 -12.33 12.48 26.93
N LEU A 126 -12.58 11.22 26.57
CA LEU A 126 -13.90 10.74 26.12
C LEU A 126 -14.81 10.35 27.29
N LEU A 127 -14.26 9.95 28.44
CA LEU A 127 -15.06 9.61 29.63
C LEU A 127 -15.61 10.84 30.36
N ASN A 128 -14.94 12.00 30.28
CA ASN A 128 -15.39 13.22 30.98
C ASN A 128 -16.51 14.00 30.28
N GLN A 129 -16.90 13.64 29.04
CA GLN A 129 -17.94 14.37 28.29
C GLN A 129 -19.38 13.87 28.52
N GLY A 130 -19.59 12.85 29.36
CA GLY A 130 -20.91 12.24 29.59
C GLY A 130 -21.63 12.66 30.88
N THR A 131 -21.15 13.66 31.63
CA THR A 131 -21.71 13.99 32.96
C THR A 131 -22.18 15.42 33.14
N ASP A 132 -22.32 16.21 32.06
CA ASP A 132 -22.76 17.61 32.13
C ASP A 132 -24.09 17.83 31.40
N GLU A 133 -25.16 17.18 31.88
CA GLU A 133 -26.53 17.66 31.65
C GLU A 133 -27.24 17.76 33.01
N THR A 134 -27.12 18.93 33.64
CA THR A 134 -28.07 19.40 34.65
C THR A 134 -29.05 20.34 33.95
N PRO A 135 -30.37 20.09 33.97
CA PRO A 135 -31.34 21.17 33.91
C PRO A 135 -31.99 21.31 35.29
N GLY A 136 -31.78 22.46 35.90
CA GLY A 136 -32.55 22.90 37.06
C GLY A 136 -34.02 23.15 36.71
N GLY A 137 -34.88 23.02 37.72
CA GLY A 137 -36.27 23.46 37.68
C GLY A 137 -37.03 23.03 38.94
N GLY A 138 -37.27 23.98 39.86
CA GLY A 138 -38.39 23.89 40.82
C GLY A 138 -39.74 23.94 40.09
N PRO A 139 -40.86 23.46 40.66
CA PRO A 139 -41.60 24.07 41.81
C PRO A 139 -41.97 22.99 42.87
N ASP A 140 -42.50 23.23 44.08
CA ASP A 140 -43.64 24.04 44.57
C ASP A 140 -43.35 24.73 45.92
#